data_AF-A0A8J6EY26-F1
#
_entry.id   AF-A0A8J6EY26-F1
#
_cell.length_a   1.000
_cell.length_b   1.000
_cell.length_c   1.000
_cell.angle_alpha   90.00
_cell.angle_beta   90.00
_cell.angle_gamma   90.00
#
_symmetry.space_group_name_H-M   'P 1'
#
loop_
_entity.id
_entity.type
_entity.pdbx_description
1 polymer ?
#
loop_
_entity_poly.entity_id
_entity_poly.type
_entity_poly.pdbx_seq_one_letter_code
_entity_poly.pdbx_strand_id
1 'polypeptide(L)'
;MEYFMMPAQKVPSLQHFRKTEKEVIGGLCSLANIPLTPETQRDQERRIRREIANSNERRRMQSINAGFQSLKTLIPHTDGEKLSKAAILQQTADYIFSLEQEKTRLLQQNTQLKRFIQEFNGSSPKRRRAEDKDEGIGSPDIWEEEKAEDLRREMIELRQQLDKERSVRMMLEEQVRALEAHMYPEKLKAIAQQIQEEGGQGESNESLDRDDQPLQSQVRLIILFPTILEHSSVP
;
A
#
# COMPACT_ATOMS: atom_id res chain seq x y z
N MET A 1 -65.72 44.47 18.25
CA MET A 1 -64.86 45.67 18.37
C MET A 1 -63.70 45.44 17.42
N GLU A 2 -63.66 46.17 16.33
CA GLU A 2 -62.62 46.03 15.31
C GLU A 2 -61.26 46.47 15.85
N TYR A 3 -60.23 45.70 15.53
CA TYR A 3 -58.84 45.98 15.85
C TYR A 3 -58.31 47.07 14.91
N PHE A 4 -58.11 48.28 15.43
CA PHE A 4 -57.37 49.33 14.73
C PHE A 4 -55.89 49.23 15.08
N MET A 5 -55.12 48.47 14.29
CA MET A 5 -53.66 48.48 14.36
C MET A 5 -53.10 49.63 13.51
N MET A 6 -52.47 50.61 14.15
CA MET A 6 -51.70 51.65 13.46
C MET A 6 -50.51 51.02 12.70
N PRO A 7 -50.21 51.43 11.45
CA PRO A 7 -49.02 50.96 10.75
C PRO A 7 -47.75 51.50 11.42
N ALA A 8 -46.86 50.61 11.85
CA ALA A 8 -45.54 51.00 12.32
C ALA A 8 -44.68 51.48 11.14
N GLN A 9 -44.34 52.78 11.10
CA GLN A 9 -43.29 53.29 10.20
C GLN A 9 -41.95 52.66 10.61
N LYS A 10 -41.39 51.84 9.70
CA LYS A 10 -40.04 51.29 9.85
C LYS A 10 -39.02 52.42 9.81
N VAL A 11 -38.48 52.77 10.98
CA VAL A 11 -37.29 53.63 11.08
C VAL A 11 -36.11 52.87 10.45
N PRO A 12 -35.40 53.43 9.47
CA PRO A 12 -34.19 52.80 8.93
C PRO A 12 -33.18 52.62 10.06
N SER A 13 -32.56 51.44 10.14
CA SER A 13 -31.62 51.14 11.23
C SER A 13 -30.43 52.10 11.18
N LEU A 14 -29.91 52.49 12.35
CA LEU A 14 -28.71 53.33 12.49
C LEU A 14 -27.47 52.76 11.75
N GLN A 15 -27.51 51.47 11.41
CA GLN A 15 -26.50 50.79 10.60
C GLN A 15 -26.56 51.13 9.11
N HIS A 16 -27.74 51.47 8.57
CA HIS A 16 -27.86 51.98 7.19
C HIS A 16 -27.23 53.36 7.06
N PHE A 17 -27.46 54.25 8.04
CA PHE A 17 -26.89 55.61 8.05
C PHE A 17 -25.35 55.61 8.13
N ARG A 18 -24.76 54.70 8.93
CA ARG A 18 -23.30 54.56 9.06
C ARG A 18 -22.62 53.87 7.87
N LYS A 19 -23.35 53.07 7.09
CA LYS A 19 -22.84 52.50 5.83
C LYS A 19 -22.78 53.58 4.74
N THR A 20 -23.82 54.41 4.63
CA THR A 20 -23.83 55.53 3.68
C THR A 20 -22.77 56.59 3.98
N GLU A 21 -22.51 56.96 5.25
CA GLU A 21 -21.44 57.94 5.55
C GLU A 21 -20.02 57.39 5.26
N LYS A 22 -19.78 56.10 5.50
CA LYS A 22 -18.46 55.50 5.26
C LYS A 22 -18.17 55.25 3.78
N GLU A 23 -19.20 54.95 2.99
CA GLU A 23 -19.07 54.86 1.52
C GLU A 23 -18.97 56.25 0.87
N VAL A 24 -19.65 57.26 1.41
CA VAL A 24 -19.55 58.64 0.90
C VAL A 24 -18.18 59.25 1.22
N ILE A 25 -17.68 59.15 2.46
CA ILE A 25 -16.40 59.76 2.82
C ILE A 25 -15.21 58.99 2.20
N GLY A 26 -15.28 57.66 2.11
CA GLY A 26 -14.23 56.84 1.51
C GLY A 26 -14.23 56.85 -0.02
N GLY A 27 -15.40 56.97 -0.66
CA GLY A 27 -15.56 56.95 -2.11
C GLY A 27 -15.32 58.30 -2.80
N LEU A 28 -15.55 59.42 -2.09
CA LEU A 28 -15.34 60.77 -2.67
C LEU A 28 -13.87 61.06 -3.01
N CYS A 29 -12.92 60.49 -2.25
CA CYS A 29 -11.49 60.62 -2.56
C CYS A 29 -11.03 59.78 -3.75
N SER A 30 -11.80 58.77 -4.17
CA SER A 30 -11.45 57.90 -5.31
C SER A 30 -12.08 58.34 -6.63
N LEU A 31 -13.17 59.13 -6.60
CA LEU A 31 -13.88 59.60 -7.80
C LEU A 31 -13.44 60.99 -8.29
N ALA A 32 -12.79 61.78 -7.43
CA ALA A 32 -12.22 63.05 -7.83
C ALA A 32 -10.71 62.85 -8.06
N ASN A 33 -10.23 63.07 -9.28
CA ASN A 33 -8.81 63.21 -9.62
C ASN A 33 -8.18 64.44 -8.93
N ILE A 34 -8.27 64.51 -7.61
CA ILE A 34 -7.60 65.50 -6.78
C ILE A 34 -6.19 64.96 -6.56
N PRO A 35 -5.12 65.70 -6.92
CA PRO A 35 -3.77 65.29 -6.60
C PRO A 35 -3.68 65.04 -5.10
N LEU A 36 -3.54 63.77 -4.69
CA LEU A 36 -3.22 63.43 -3.32
C LEU A 36 -2.01 64.27 -2.92
N THR A 37 -2.14 65.08 -1.88
CA THR A 37 -0.99 65.79 -1.34
C THR A 37 0.10 64.75 -1.02
N PRO A 38 1.39 65.05 -1.21
CA PRO A 38 2.46 64.08 -0.98
C PRO A 38 2.41 63.40 0.40
N GLU A 39 1.81 64.06 1.39
CA GLU A 39 1.51 63.49 2.72
C GLU A 39 0.44 62.39 2.67
N THR A 40 -0.67 62.61 1.98
CA THR A 40 -1.75 61.61 1.86
C THR A 40 -1.33 60.37 1.05
N GLN A 41 -0.47 60.53 0.04
CA GLN A 41 0.11 59.37 -0.69
C GLN A 41 0.99 58.52 0.23
N ARG A 42 1.84 59.16 1.05
CA ARG A 42 2.68 58.46 2.04
C ARG A 42 1.85 57.74 3.10
N ASP A 43 0.74 58.34 3.53
CA ASP A 43 -0.18 57.72 4.48
C ASP A 43 -0.95 56.54 3.88
N GLN A 44 -1.37 56.65 2.61
CA GLN A 44 -1.97 55.54 1.88
C GLN A 44 -0.98 54.40 1.71
N GLU A 45 0.28 54.67 1.35
CA GLU A 45 1.30 53.64 1.23
C GLU A 45 1.62 53.00 2.58
N ARG A 46 1.71 53.79 3.66
CA ARG A 46 1.88 53.27 5.02
C ARG A 46 0.69 52.38 5.41
N ARG A 47 -0.53 52.73 5.02
CA ARG A 47 -1.72 51.91 5.24
C ARG A 47 -1.66 50.60 4.47
N ILE A 48 -1.31 50.63 3.19
CA ILE A 48 -1.15 49.42 2.35
C ILE A 48 -0.10 48.48 2.96
N ARG A 49 1.05 49.01 3.38
CA ARG A 49 2.10 48.20 4.05
C ARG A 49 1.60 47.53 5.32
N ARG A 50 0.81 48.24 6.13
CA ARG A 50 0.17 47.66 7.34
C ARG A 50 -0.85 46.59 6.98
N GLU A 51 -1.66 46.81 5.94
CA GLU A 51 -2.65 45.83 5.49
C GLU A 51 -2.00 44.54 4.97
N ILE A 52 -0.91 44.65 4.20
CA ILE A 52 -0.11 43.50 3.76
C ILE A 52 0.48 42.75 4.95
N ALA A 53 1.09 43.46 5.91
CA ALA A 53 1.64 42.84 7.12
C ALA A 53 0.56 42.10 7.94
N ASN A 54 -0.61 42.71 8.12
CA ASN A 54 -1.74 42.09 8.82
C ASN A 54 -2.27 40.86 8.08
N SER A 55 -2.36 40.92 6.74
CA SER A 55 -2.76 39.78 5.90
C SER A 55 -1.78 38.61 6.05
N ASN A 56 -0.48 38.90 6.04
CA ASN A 56 0.56 37.89 6.24
C ASN A 56 0.48 37.24 7.62
N GLU A 57 0.27 38.02 8.70
CA GLU A 57 0.13 37.43 10.05
C GLU A 57 -1.14 36.59 10.18
N ARG A 58 -2.26 36.98 9.55
CA ARG A 58 -3.47 36.15 9.50
C ARG A 58 -3.18 34.80 8.82
N ARG A 59 -2.48 34.81 7.70
CA ARG A 59 -2.09 33.59 6.99
C ARG A 59 -1.18 32.71 7.85
N ARG A 60 -0.18 33.30 8.51
CA ARG A 60 0.70 32.60 9.46
C ARG A 60 -0.09 31.98 10.62
N MET A 61 -1.03 32.71 11.20
CA MET A 61 -1.86 32.21 12.29
C MET A 61 -2.78 31.07 11.83
N GLN A 62 -3.34 31.17 10.61
CA GLN A 62 -4.13 30.10 10.00
C GLN A 62 -3.31 28.83 9.78
N SER A 63 -2.09 28.93 9.25
CA SER A 63 -1.23 27.75 9.03
C SER A 63 -0.82 27.10 10.35
N ILE A 64 -0.48 27.90 11.37
CA ILE A 64 -0.20 27.38 12.72
C ILE A 64 -1.42 26.65 13.29
N ASN A 65 -2.61 27.26 13.19
CA ASN A 65 -3.84 26.63 13.69
C ASN A 65 -4.19 25.34 12.94
N ALA A 66 -3.96 25.29 11.63
CA ALA A 66 -4.11 24.06 10.85
C ALA A 66 -3.13 22.98 11.33
N GLY A 67 -1.87 23.32 11.58
CA GLY A 67 -0.88 22.40 12.15
C GLY A 67 -1.29 21.83 13.51
N PHE A 68 -1.87 22.64 14.40
CA PHE A 68 -2.43 22.17 15.67
C PHE A 68 -3.59 21.19 15.49
N GLN A 69 -4.46 21.40 14.48
CA GLN A 69 -5.54 20.45 14.20
C GLN A 69 -5.00 19.13 13.65
N SER A 70 -4.04 19.16 12.73
CA SER A 70 -3.38 17.95 12.23
C SER A 70 -2.70 17.18 13.37
N LEU A 71 -1.95 17.88 14.23
CA LEU A 71 -1.28 17.25 15.37
C LEU A 71 -2.27 16.57 16.33
N LYS A 72 -3.40 17.24 16.60
CA LYS A 72 -4.47 16.68 17.42
C LYS A 72 -4.97 15.34 16.87
N THR A 73 -5.11 15.19 15.56
CA THR A 73 -5.58 13.91 14.97
C THR A 73 -4.64 12.73 15.17
N LEU A 74 -3.35 12.97 15.49
CA LEU A 74 -2.33 11.92 15.64
C LEU A 74 -2.15 11.44 17.08
N ILE A 75 -2.67 12.19 18.05
CA ILE A 75 -2.61 11.83 19.47
C ILE A 75 -3.88 11.07 19.88
N PRO A 76 -3.82 10.10 20.80
CA PRO A 76 -5.01 9.43 21.32
C PRO A 76 -5.93 10.43 22.02
N HIS A 77 -7.14 10.64 21.49
CA HIS A 77 -8.17 11.50 22.07
C HIS A 77 -9.55 11.06 21.57
N THR A 78 -10.62 11.62 22.16
CA THR A 78 -11.98 11.30 21.72
C THR A 78 -12.45 12.25 20.60
N ASP A 79 -13.18 11.72 19.61
CA ASP A 79 -13.71 12.53 18.52
C ASP A 79 -14.65 13.63 19.06
N GLY A 80 -14.42 14.86 18.64
CA GLY A 80 -15.16 16.03 19.12
C GLY A 80 -14.66 16.63 20.44
N GLU A 81 -13.66 16.03 21.10
CA GLU A 81 -13.06 16.59 22.32
C GLU A 81 -12.36 17.93 22.04
N LYS A 82 -12.51 18.91 22.93
CA LYS A 82 -11.88 20.23 22.79
C LYS A 82 -10.59 20.29 23.60
N LEU A 83 -9.46 20.09 22.92
CA LEU A 83 -8.13 20.25 23.52
C LEU A 83 -7.58 21.67 23.30
N SER A 84 -6.96 22.23 24.35
CA SER A 84 -6.24 23.49 24.26
C SER A 84 -4.89 23.28 23.53
N LYS A 85 -4.27 24.35 23.03
CA LYS A 85 -2.95 24.27 22.38
C LYS A 85 -1.88 23.68 23.32
N ALA A 86 -1.91 24.06 24.60
CA ALA A 86 -0.99 23.53 25.60
C ALA A 86 -1.25 22.04 25.87
N ALA A 87 -2.52 21.62 25.96
CA ALA A 87 -2.87 20.22 26.13
C ALA A 87 -2.44 19.36 24.94
N ILE A 88 -2.62 19.85 23.70
CA ILE A 88 -2.15 19.15 22.50
C ILE A 88 -0.63 18.94 22.57
N LEU A 89 0.14 19.98 22.91
CA LEU A 89 1.60 19.87 23.01
C LEU A 89 2.03 18.90 24.12
N GLN A 90 1.39 18.97 25.30
CA GLN A 90 1.71 18.09 26.42
C GLN A 90 1.39 16.62 26.09
N GLN A 91 0.17 16.34 25.62
CA GLN A 91 -0.23 14.99 25.24
C GLN A 91 0.63 14.44 24.09
N THR A 92 1.04 15.29 23.16
CA THR A 92 1.98 14.89 22.10
C THR A 92 3.32 14.47 22.69
N ALA A 93 3.89 15.24 23.61
CA ALA A 93 5.16 14.91 24.25
C ALA A 93 5.08 13.60 25.04
N ASP A 94 4.01 13.42 25.82
CA ASP A 94 3.77 12.20 26.60
C ASP A 94 3.56 10.98 25.70
N TYR A 95 2.86 11.16 24.58
CA TYR A 95 2.62 10.10 23.60
C TYR A 95 3.91 9.69 22.88
N ILE A 96 4.74 10.64 22.45
CA ILE A 96 6.06 10.37 21.88
C ILE A 96 6.91 9.57 22.88
N PHE A 97 6.99 10.01 24.13
CA PHE A 97 7.75 9.31 25.17
C PHE A 97 7.23 7.88 25.42
N SER A 98 5.91 7.68 25.36
CA SER A 98 5.30 6.35 25.49
C SER A 98 5.66 5.45 24.30
N LEU A 99 5.56 5.95 23.07
CA LEU A 99 5.95 5.24 21.85
C LEU A 99 7.45 4.87 21.85
N GLU A 100 8.31 5.76 22.35
CA GLU A 100 9.75 5.50 22.44
C GLU A 100 10.09 4.38 23.43
N GLN A 101 9.41 4.35 24.58
CA GLN A 101 9.54 3.26 25.56
C GLN A 101 9.03 1.94 24.98
N GLU A 102 7.88 1.95 24.32
CA GLU A 102 7.31 0.76 23.69
C GLU A 102 8.20 0.23 22.57
N LYS A 103 8.75 1.10 21.73
CA LYS A 103 9.75 0.73 20.71
C LYS A 103 10.95 0.02 21.34
N THR A 104 11.50 0.56 22.43
CA THR A 104 12.63 -0.06 23.14
C THR A 104 12.27 -1.44 23.68
N ARG A 105 11.09 -1.57 24.29
CA ARG A 105 10.58 -2.86 24.79
C ARG A 105 10.41 -3.89 23.68
N LEU A 106 9.78 -3.50 22.57
CA LEU A 106 9.59 -4.38 21.41
C LEU A 106 10.92 -4.79 20.77
N LEU A 107 11.91 -3.90 20.70
CA LEU A 107 13.25 -4.23 20.23
C LEU A 107 13.93 -5.27 21.13
N GLN A 108 13.82 -5.13 22.45
CA GLN A 108 14.35 -6.12 23.39
C GLN A 108 13.68 -7.49 23.21
N GLN A 109 12.35 -7.51 23.06
CA GLN A 109 11.60 -8.74 22.79
C GLN A 109 12.02 -9.37 21.46
N ASN A 110 12.16 -8.58 20.38
CA ASN A 110 12.63 -9.08 19.09
C ASN A 110 14.05 -9.67 19.17
N THR A 111 14.97 -9.02 19.90
CA THR A 111 16.31 -9.56 20.12
C THR A 111 16.29 -10.87 20.91
N GLN A 112 15.40 -11.01 21.90
CA GLN A 112 15.19 -12.27 22.62
C GLN A 112 14.62 -13.37 21.71
N LEU A 113 13.60 -13.06 20.91
CA LEU A 113 12.99 -14.00 19.97
C LEU A 113 13.99 -14.45 18.90
N LYS A 114 14.80 -13.54 18.36
CA LYS A 114 15.89 -13.88 17.43
C LYS A 114 16.89 -14.84 18.04
N ARG A 115 17.28 -14.63 19.31
CA ARG A 115 18.15 -15.57 20.04
C ARG A 115 17.51 -16.94 20.20
N PHE A 116 16.23 -17.01 20.60
CA PHE A 116 15.53 -18.29 20.69
C PHE A 116 15.51 -19.01 19.34
N ILE A 117 15.20 -18.32 18.23
CA ILE A 117 15.21 -18.91 16.89
C ILE A 117 16.60 -19.43 16.52
N GLN A 118 17.66 -18.66 16.81
CA GLN A 118 19.04 -19.09 16.57
C GLN A 118 19.41 -20.33 17.41
N GLU A 119 18.97 -20.41 18.66
CA GLU A 119 19.17 -21.56 19.54
C GLU A 119 18.43 -22.81 19.02
N PHE A 120 17.19 -22.66 18.51
CA PHE A 120 16.43 -23.75 17.90
C PHE A 120 17.02 -24.21 16.55
N ASN A 121 17.53 -23.28 15.72
CA ASN A 121 18.13 -23.60 14.44
C ASN A 121 19.58 -24.12 14.57
N GLY A 122 20.32 -23.65 15.58
CA GLY A 122 21.68 -24.06 15.90
C GLY A 122 21.78 -25.33 16.75
N SER A 123 20.70 -25.75 17.42
CA SER A 123 20.63 -27.02 18.16
C SER A 123 20.37 -28.24 17.27
N SER A 124 20.37 -28.10 15.95
CA SER A 124 20.34 -29.25 15.05
C SER A 124 21.74 -29.92 15.03
N PRO A 125 21.95 -31.09 15.67
CA PRO A 125 23.27 -31.68 15.81
C PRO A 125 23.61 -32.45 14.54
N LYS A 126 23.92 -31.75 13.43
CA LYS A 126 24.51 -32.35 12.21
C LYS A 126 24.90 -31.30 11.17
N ARG A 127 26.02 -30.61 11.39
CA ARG A 127 26.98 -30.34 10.31
C ARG A 127 28.34 -29.96 10.88
N ARG A 128 29.16 -30.98 11.07
CA ARG A 128 30.61 -30.84 11.10
C ARG A 128 31.08 -30.33 9.74
N ARG A 129 31.77 -29.19 9.74
CA ARG A 129 33.01 -28.85 9.01
C ARG A 129 33.17 -27.34 9.22
N ALA A 130 33.97 -26.93 10.20
CA ALA A 130 35.38 -26.64 9.98
C ALA A 130 35.54 -25.67 8.82
N GLU A 131 35.59 -24.38 9.13
CA GLU A 131 36.55 -23.45 8.54
C GLU A 131 36.68 -22.22 9.45
N ASP A 132 37.85 -22.13 10.10
CA ASP A 132 38.42 -20.90 10.61
C ASP A 132 38.53 -19.90 9.46
N LYS A 133 37.90 -18.72 9.56
CA LYS A 133 38.49 -17.46 9.09
C LYS A 133 38.03 -16.29 9.96
N ASP A 134 38.99 -15.83 10.74
CA ASP A 134 39.17 -14.46 11.19
C ASP A 134 39.12 -13.50 9.99
N GLU A 135 37.95 -12.92 9.73
CA GLU A 135 37.88 -11.61 9.07
C GLU A 135 36.97 -10.70 9.90
N GLY A 136 37.63 -9.78 10.59
CA GLY A 136 37.00 -8.68 11.27
C GLY A 136 36.30 -7.69 10.33
N ILE A 137 35.53 -6.83 10.99
CA ILE A 137 34.78 -5.67 10.49
C ILE A 137 33.42 -6.03 9.87
N GLY A 138 32.44 -6.15 10.77
CA GLY A 138 31.03 -6.16 10.42
C GLY A 138 30.61 -4.86 9.74
N SER A 139 30.31 -4.98 8.44
CA SER A 139 29.57 -3.98 7.69
C SER A 139 28.06 -4.24 7.86
N PRO A 140 27.20 -3.22 7.99
CA PRO A 140 25.75 -3.40 8.14
C PRO A 140 25.03 -4.16 7.01
N ASP A 141 25.69 -4.43 5.88
CA ASP A 141 25.16 -5.16 4.72
C ASP A 141 25.06 -6.69 4.89
N ILE A 142 25.63 -7.26 5.97
CA ILE A 142 25.65 -8.73 6.18
C ILE A 142 24.23 -9.33 6.23
N TRP A 143 23.24 -8.59 6.73
CA TRP A 143 21.87 -9.10 6.84
C TRP A 143 21.16 -9.24 5.50
N GLU A 144 21.51 -8.43 4.49
CA GLU A 144 20.96 -8.57 3.15
C GLU A 144 21.62 -9.73 2.39
N GLU A 145 22.93 -9.92 2.56
CA GLU A 145 23.64 -11.05 1.97
C GLU A 145 23.20 -12.40 2.61
N GLU A 146 23.02 -12.45 3.94
CA GLU A 146 22.55 -13.66 4.64
C GLU A 146 21.14 -14.07 4.17
N LYS A 147 20.24 -13.09 4.01
CA LYS A 147 18.90 -13.32 3.45
C LYS A 147 18.95 -13.75 1.98
N ALA A 148 19.87 -13.18 1.20
CA ALA A 148 20.07 -13.58 -0.19
C ALA A 148 20.63 -15.01 -0.30
N GLU A 149 21.53 -15.40 0.61
CA GLU A 149 22.02 -16.77 0.71
C GLU A 149 20.93 -17.76 1.14
N ASP A 150 20.08 -17.40 2.09
CA ASP A 150 18.93 -18.23 2.49
C ASP A 150 17.97 -18.46 1.34
N LEU A 151 17.64 -17.40 0.58
CA LEU A 151 16.82 -17.52 -0.63
C LEU A 151 17.51 -18.40 -1.68
N ARG A 152 18.83 -18.28 -1.88
CA ARG A 152 19.59 -19.16 -2.79
C ARG A 152 19.54 -20.62 -2.34
N ARG A 153 19.68 -20.88 -1.04
CA ARG A 153 19.59 -22.23 -0.45
C ARG A 153 18.20 -22.84 -0.68
N GLU A 154 17.15 -22.10 -0.37
CA GLU A 154 15.75 -22.51 -0.59
C GLU A 154 15.49 -22.78 -2.07
N MET A 155 15.98 -21.93 -2.97
CA MET A 155 15.82 -22.09 -4.41
C MET A 155 16.49 -23.38 -4.93
N ILE A 156 17.66 -23.74 -4.38
CA ILE A 156 18.35 -25.01 -4.70
C ILE A 156 17.55 -26.21 -4.17
N GLU A 157 17.01 -26.12 -2.95
CA GLU A 157 16.23 -27.20 -2.35
C GLU A 157 14.92 -27.45 -3.12
N LEU A 158 14.19 -26.40 -3.48
CA LEU A 158 12.98 -26.49 -4.29
C LEU A 158 13.25 -27.11 -5.67
N ARG A 159 14.38 -26.78 -6.30
CA ARG A 159 14.80 -27.45 -7.55
C ARG A 159 15.01 -28.94 -7.36
N GLN A 160 15.73 -29.33 -6.29
CA GLN A 160 15.96 -30.75 -5.99
C GLN A 160 14.66 -31.50 -5.69
N GLN A 161 13.71 -30.85 -4.99
CA GLN A 161 12.39 -31.43 -4.75
C GLN A 161 11.61 -31.63 -6.06
N LEU A 162 11.63 -30.65 -6.95
CA LEU A 162 10.98 -30.75 -8.26
C LEU A 162 11.60 -31.88 -9.11
N ASP A 163 12.92 -32.02 -9.10
CA ASP A 163 13.60 -33.10 -9.85
C ASP A 163 13.27 -34.48 -9.28
N LYS A 164 13.19 -34.61 -7.95
CA LYS A 164 12.70 -35.84 -7.29
C LYS A 164 11.27 -36.14 -7.67
N GLU A 165 10.38 -35.15 -7.65
CA GLU A 165 8.98 -35.33 -8.02
C GLU A 165 8.84 -35.77 -9.49
N ARG A 166 9.60 -35.16 -10.40
CA ARG A 166 9.65 -35.56 -11.81
C ARG A 166 10.14 -37.00 -11.99
N SER A 167 11.18 -37.39 -11.25
CA SER A 167 11.70 -38.76 -11.29
C SER A 167 10.68 -39.78 -10.79
N VAL A 168 10.01 -39.49 -9.67
CA VAL A 168 8.96 -40.35 -9.12
C VAL A 168 7.77 -40.42 -10.08
N ARG A 169 7.36 -39.29 -10.66
CA ARG A 169 6.28 -39.22 -11.64
C ARG A 169 6.58 -40.11 -12.85
N MET A 170 7.79 -40.01 -13.41
CA MET A 170 8.23 -40.85 -14.53
C MET A 170 8.17 -42.35 -14.15
N MET A 171 8.64 -42.72 -12.96
CA MET A 171 8.60 -44.11 -12.48
C MET A 171 7.16 -44.63 -12.31
N LEU A 172 6.24 -43.79 -11.81
CA LEU A 172 4.84 -44.17 -11.67
C LEU A 172 4.14 -44.26 -13.02
N GLU A 173 4.40 -43.34 -13.95
CA GLU A 173 3.89 -43.39 -15.32
C GLU A 173 4.35 -44.65 -16.06
N GLU A 174 5.60 -45.09 -15.85
CA GLU A 174 6.12 -46.34 -16.40
C GLU A 174 5.43 -47.56 -15.78
N GLN A 175 5.23 -47.58 -14.46
CA GLN A 175 4.48 -48.66 -13.79
C GLN A 175 3.02 -48.73 -14.26
N VAL A 176 2.35 -47.58 -14.40
CA VAL A 176 0.98 -47.50 -14.93
C VAL A 176 0.96 -48.06 -16.35
N ARG A 177 1.87 -47.63 -17.23
CA ARG A 177 1.98 -48.15 -18.60
C ARG A 177 2.21 -49.66 -18.63
N ALA A 178 3.06 -50.19 -17.74
CA ALA A 178 3.33 -51.63 -17.65
C ALA A 178 2.11 -52.43 -17.15
N LEU A 179 1.40 -51.90 -16.14
CA LEU A 179 0.16 -52.50 -15.66
C LEU A 179 -0.96 -52.46 -16.71
N GLU A 180 -1.09 -51.36 -17.44
CA GLU A 180 -2.01 -51.25 -18.58
C GLU A 180 -1.67 -52.27 -19.68
N ALA A 181 -0.39 -52.50 -19.96
CA ALA A 181 0.08 -53.53 -20.89
C ALA A 181 -0.27 -54.94 -20.46
N HIS A 182 -0.21 -55.22 -19.17
CA HIS A 182 -0.55 -56.53 -18.64
C HIS A 182 -2.07 -56.76 -18.52
N MET A 183 -2.84 -55.72 -18.19
CA MET A 183 -4.28 -55.82 -17.92
C MET A 183 -5.15 -55.64 -19.17
N TYR A 184 -4.69 -54.91 -20.19
CA TYR A 184 -5.43 -54.62 -21.42
C TYR A 184 -4.59 -54.76 -22.69
N PRO A 185 -4.06 -55.97 -22.99
CA PRO A 185 -3.22 -56.19 -24.16
C PRO A 185 -3.92 -55.83 -25.48
N GLU A 186 -5.24 -56.00 -25.56
CA GLU A 186 -6.03 -55.69 -26.75
C GLU A 186 -6.26 -54.18 -26.96
N LYS A 187 -6.37 -53.38 -25.88
CA LYS A 187 -6.48 -51.91 -26.01
C LYS A 187 -5.17 -51.28 -26.48
N LEU A 188 -4.03 -51.81 -26.05
CA LEU A 188 -2.72 -51.33 -26.48
C LEU A 188 -2.38 -51.72 -27.92
N LYS A 189 -2.78 -52.91 -28.36
CA LYS A 189 -2.74 -53.27 -29.78
C LYS A 189 -3.60 -52.32 -30.62
N ALA A 190 -4.83 -52.02 -30.18
CA ALA A 190 -5.71 -51.09 -30.88
C ALA A 190 -5.13 -49.66 -30.95
N ILE A 191 -4.56 -49.14 -29.86
CA ILE A 191 -3.91 -47.83 -29.84
C ILE A 191 -2.65 -47.81 -30.72
N ALA A 192 -1.82 -48.87 -30.68
CA ALA A 192 -0.66 -48.99 -31.56
C ALA A 192 -1.06 -49.05 -33.05
N GLN A 193 -2.13 -49.77 -33.36
CA GLN A 193 -2.70 -49.87 -34.71
C GLN A 193 -3.23 -48.51 -35.19
N GLN A 194 -3.89 -47.77 -34.29
CA GLN A 194 -4.44 -46.44 -34.58
C GLN A 194 -3.35 -45.37 -34.74
N ILE A 195 -2.25 -45.45 -33.98
CA ILE A 195 -1.04 -44.60 -34.19
C ILE A 195 -0.34 -44.95 -35.51
N GLN A 196 -0.34 -46.21 -35.91
CA GLN A 196 0.24 -46.66 -37.18
C GLN A 196 -0.62 -46.23 -38.38
N GLU A 197 -1.94 -46.16 -38.22
CA GLU A 197 -2.89 -45.61 -39.20
C GLU A 197 -2.80 -44.08 -39.30
N GLU A 198 -2.61 -43.35 -38.20
CA GLU A 198 -2.42 -41.89 -38.21
C GLU A 198 -1.01 -41.47 -38.67
N GLY A 199 0.04 -42.23 -38.35
CA GLY A 199 1.41 -41.99 -38.81
C GLY A 199 1.64 -42.31 -40.29
N GLY A 200 0.77 -43.12 -40.91
CA GLY A 200 0.82 -43.49 -42.33
C GLY A 200 0.26 -42.44 -43.30
N GLN A 201 -0.36 -41.36 -42.80
CA GLN A 201 -0.94 -40.30 -43.64
C GLN A 201 -0.11 -39.00 -43.67
N GLY A 202 1.08 -38.97 -43.06
CA GLY A 202 1.94 -37.77 -43.00
C GLY A 202 3.05 -37.69 -44.06
N GLU A 203 3.37 -38.77 -44.78
CA GLU A 203 4.42 -38.75 -45.82
C GLU A 203 3.84 -38.39 -47.19
N SER A 204 3.39 -37.14 -47.33
CA SER A 204 3.41 -36.40 -48.61
C SER A 204 2.83 -34.99 -48.43
N ASN A 205 3.65 -34.07 -47.94
CA ASN A 205 3.81 -32.75 -48.58
C ASN A 205 4.97 -31.98 -47.94
N GLU A 206 5.97 -31.70 -48.77
CA GLU A 206 7.12 -30.86 -48.49
C GLU A 206 6.76 -29.39 -48.21
N SER A 207 7.53 -28.81 -47.28
CA SER A 207 8.12 -27.46 -47.32
C SER A 207 7.20 -26.22 -47.28
N LEU A 208 7.32 -25.40 -46.22
CA LEU A 208 7.92 -24.04 -46.23
C LEU A 208 7.53 -23.24 -44.97
N ASP A 209 8.55 -22.85 -44.19
CA ASP A 209 8.77 -21.55 -43.54
C ASP A 209 7.65 -20.89 -42.68
N ARG A 210 7.87 -20.80 -41.36
CA ARG A 210 7.90 -19.56 -40.53
C ARG A 210 7.65 -19.80 -39.03
N ASP A 211 8.66 -19.41 -38.25
CA ASP A 211 8.67 -18.69 -36.96
C ASP A 211 7.45 -18.71 -35.99
N ASP A 212 7.80 -18.99 -34.72
CA ASP A 212 7.28 -18.42 -33.46
C ASP A 212 5.85 -18.76 -32.95
N GLN A 213 5.79 -19.61 -31.90
CA GLN A 213 5.27 -19.32 -30.53
C GLN A 213 4.69 -20.56 -29.81
N PRO A 214 5.01 -20.81 -28.51
CA PRO A 214 4.49 -21.95 -27.76
C PRO A 214 3.27 -21.55 -26.91
N LEU A 215 2.05 -21.81 -27.38
CA LEU A 215 0.82 -21.61 -26.59
C LEU A 215 -0.23 -22.71 -26.80
N GLN A 216 0.20 -23.93 -27.15
CA GLN A 216 -0.73 -25.04 -27.43
C GLN A 216 -0.63 -26.23 -26.47
N SER A 217 0.03 -26.07 -25.32
CA SER A 217 0.07 -27.10 -24.27
C SER A 217 -1.03 -26.96 -23.20
N GLN A 218 -1.78 -25.85 -23.19
CA GLN A 218 -2.80 -25.60 -22.16
C GLN A 218 -4.20 -26.18 -22.47
N VAL A 219 -4.50 -26.58 -23.71
CA VAL A 219 -5.87 -26.99 -24.07
C VAL A 219 -6.13 -28.49 -23.84
N ARG A 220 -5.11 -29.33 -23.64
CA ARG A 220 -5.32 -30.78 -23.47
C ARG A 220 -5.60 -31.27 -22.04
N LEU A 221 -5.54 -30.42 -21.02
CA LEU A 221 -5.83 -30.85 -19.65
C LEU A 221 -7.33 -30.78 -19.27
N ILE A 222 -8.17 -30.16 -20.11
CA ILE A 222 -9.60 -29.95 -19.79
C ILE A 222 -10.48 -31.16 -20.15
N ILE A 223 -9.99 -32.14 -20.94
CA ILE A 223 -10.84 -33.23 -21.46
C ILE A 223 -10.84 -34.50 -20.58
N LEU A 224 -10.09 -34.58 -19.47
CA LEU A 224 -9.92 -35.85 -18.72
C LEU A 224 -10.41 -35.91 -17.27
N PHE A 225 -11.16 -34.94 -16.77
CA PHE A 225 -11.80 -35.04 -15.43
C PHE A 225 -13.33 -34.87 -15.51
N PRO A 226 -14.13 -35.94 -15.47
CA PRO A 226 -15.53 -35.81 -15.11
C PRO A 226 -15.61 -35.58 -13.59
N THR A 227 -16.13 -34.40 -13.26
CA THR A 227 -16.51 -33.96 -11.93
C THR A 227 -17.56 -34.90 -11.35
N ILE A 228 -17.29 -35.53 -10.20
CA ILE A 228 -18.35 -36.12 -9.37
C ILE A 228 -18.07 -35.72 -7.93
N LEU A 229 -18.87 -34.78 -7.41
CA LEU A 229 -19.52 -34.82 -6.09
C LEU A 229 -20.12 -33.46 -5.77
N GLU A 230 -21.45 -33.35 -5.89
CA GLU A 230 -22.35 -33.19 -4.73
C GLU A 230 -23.78 -32.94 -5.21
N HIS A 231 -24.73 -33.77 -4.78
CA HIS A 231 -25.80 -33.32 -3.87
C HIS A 231 -26.78 -34.45 -3.48
N SER A 232 -27.18 -34.38 -2.21
CA SER A 232 -28.52 -34.65 -1.66
C SER A 232 -28.87 -36.09 -1.29
N SER A 233 -28.89 -36.49 -0.01
CA SER A 233 -29.84 -36.18 1.09
C SER A 233 -30.94 -37.24 1.26
N VAL A 234 -30.78 -38.07 2.32
CA VAL A 234 -31.78 -38.58 3.30
C VAL A 234 -32.81 -39.63 2.85
N PRO A 235 -33.31 -40.54 3.73
CA PRO A 235 -32.78 -41.06 5.01
C PRO A 235 -32.24 -42.50 4.92
#